data_AF-A0A7L3EX90-F1
#
_entry.id   AF-A0A7L3EX90-F1
#
_cell.length_a   1.000
_cell.length_b   1.000
_cell.length_c   1.000
_cell.angle_alpha   90.00
_cell.angle_beta   90.00
_cell.angle_gamma   90.00
#
_symmetry.space_group_name_H-M   'P 1'
#
loop_
_entity.id
_entity.type
_entity.pdbx_description
1 polymer ?
#
loop_
_entity_poly.entity_id
_entity_poly.type
_entity_poly.pdbx_seq_one_letter_code
_entity_poly.pdbx_strand_id
1 'polypeptide(L)'
;PSQGIQYLIEHQVLSSDLQEIARFLHKGEGLNKTAIGDYLGGRESTNIQILQAFVACHQFANLNLVQALRQFLWSFRLPGEAQKIDRMMEAFANWYCKCNP
;
A
#
# COMPACT_ATOMS: atom_id res chain seq x y z
N PRO A 1 -9.56 -4.25 -9.30
CA PRO A 1 -9.11 -3.07 -8.52
C PRO A 1 -8.92 -1.81 -9.37
N SER A 2 -8.13 -1.86 -10.45
CA SER A 2 -7.81 -0.67 -11.26
C SER A 2 -9.05 0.02 -11.87
N GLN A 3 -10.03 -0.75 -12.37
CA GLN A 3 -11.30 -0.20 -12.86
C GLN A 3 -12.11 0.50 -11.76
N GLY A 4 -12.06 0.01 -10.51
CA GLY A 4 -12.76 0.63 -9.38
C GLY A 4 -12.15 1.96 -8.98
N ILE A 5 -10.81 2.04 -8.95
CA ILE A 5 -10.08 3.30 -8.73
C ILE A 5 -10.43 4.31 -9.82
N GLN A 6 -10.40 3.88 -11.08
CA GLN A 6 -10.74 4.72 -12.24
C GLN A 6 -12.17 5.25 -12.15
N TYR A 7 -13.13 4.40 -11.80
CA TYR A 7 -14.53 4.78 -11.61
C TYR A 7 -14.70 5.85 -10.52
N LEU A 8 -14.00 5.71 -9.38
CA LEU A 8 -14.03 6.69 -8.30
C LEU A 8 -13.41 8.04 -8.71
N ILE A 9 -12.38 8.01 -9.56
CA ILE A 9 -11.76 9.22 -10.10
C ILE A 9 -12.71 9.93 -11.08
N GLU A 10 -13.34 9.18 -11.98
CA GLU A 10 -14.28 9.73 -12.96
C GLU A 10 -15.51 10.39 -12.31
N HIS A 11 -15.96 9.85 -11.18
CA HIS A 11 -17.07 10.40 -10.41
C HIS A 11 -16.63 11.44 -9.36
N GLN A 12 -15.37 11.88 -9.39
CA GLN A 12 -14.79 12.88 -8.46
C GLN A 12 -14.88 12.50 -6.97
N VAL A 13 -15.02 11.21 -6.66
CA VAL A 13 -15.00 10.68 -5.29
C VAL A 13 -13.56 10.53 -4.79
N LEU A 14 -12.62 10.28 -5.71
CA LEU A 14 -11.19 10.14 -5.43
C LEU A 14 -10.39 11.01 -6.40
N SER A 15 -9.34 11.66 -5.92
CA SER A 15 -8.41 12.38 -6.80
C SER A 15 -7.55 11.40 -7.60
N SER A 16 -7.10 11.79 -8.79
CA SER A 16 -6.09 11.05 -9.57
C SER A 16 -4.67 11.15 -8.98
N ASP A 17 -4.51 11.86 -7.87
CA ASP A 17 -3.24 11.97 -7.15
C ASP A 17 -2.86 10.65 -6.45
N LEU A 18 -1.60 10.24 -6.61
CA LEU A 18 -1.11 8.96 -6.11
C LEU A 18 -1.11 8.87 -4.59
N GLN A 19 -0.90 9.99 -3.88
CA GLN A 19 -0.94 10.05 -2.42
C GLN A 19 -2.37 9.90 -1.92
N GLU A 20 -3.34 10.54 -2.57
CA GLU A 20 -4.75 10.37 -2.24
C GLU A 20 -5.22 8.93 -2.45
N ILE A 21 -4.81 8.30 -3.56
CA ILE A 21 -5.11 6.89 -3.82
C ILE A 21 -4.49 6.00 -2.72
N ALA A 22 -3.24 6.26 -2.33
CA ALA A 22 -2.58 5.51 -1.27
C ALA A 22 -3.29 5.66 0.09
N ARG A 23 -3.73 6.87 0.46
CA ARG A 23 -4.48 7.12 1.69
C ARG A 23 -5.85 6.44 1.67
N PHE A 24 -6.53 6.46 0.53
CA PHE A 24 -7.79 5.75 0.34
C PHE A 24 -7.62 4.23 0.56
N LEU A 25 -6.60 3.64 -0.05
CA LEU A 25 -6.27 2.23 0.14
C LEU A 25 -5.88 1.92 1.59
N HIS A 26 -5.15 2.82 2.25
CA HIS A 26 -4.74 2.67 3.65
C HIS A 26 -5.93 2.73 4.62
N LYS A 27 -6.90 3.61 4.36
CA LYS A 27 -8.14 3.68 5.16
C LYS A 27 -8.94 2.39 5.03
N GLY A 28 -9.00 1.82 3.83
CA GLY A 28 -9.52 0.46 3.60
C GLY A 28 -11.02 0.25 3.90
N GLU A 29 -11.79 1.31 4.15
CA GLU A 29 -13.21 1.23 4.49
C GLU A 29 -14.02 0.65 3.32
N GLY A 30 -14.66 -0.50 3.53
CA GLY A 30 -15.44 -1.19 2.49
C GLY A 30 -14.61 -1.85 1.38
N LEU A 31 -13.28 -1.84 1.47
CA LEU A 31 -12.39 -2.44 0.48
C LEU A 31 -11.98 -3.86 0.84
N ASN A 32 -11.88 -4.72 -0.18
CA ASN A 32 -11.34 -6.05 -0.01
C ASN A 32 -9.81 -5.99 0.13
N LYS A 33 -9.29 -6.43 1.29
CA LYS A 33 -7.85 -6.45 1.60
C LYS A 33 -7.00 -7.25 0.61
N THR A 34 -7.55 -8.30 0.00
CA THR A 34 -6.89 -9.07 -1.06
C THR A 34 -6.77 -8.23 -2.33
N ALA A 35 -7.82 -7.52 -2.71
CA ALA A 35 -7.80 -6.62 -3.86
C ALA A 35 -6.83 -5.45 -3.68
N ILE A 36 -6.67 -4.94 -2.45
CA ILE A 36 -5.64 -3.94 -2.11
C ILE A 36 -4.25 -4.52 -2.34
N GLY A 37 -3.96 -5.72 -1.80
CA GLY A 37 -2.68 -6.39 -2.00
C GLY A 37 -2.37 -6.63 -3.48
N ASP A 38 -3.33 -7.11 -4.25
CA ASP A 38 -3.14 -7.32 -5.69
C ASP A 38 -2.85 -6.03 -6.46
N TYR A 39 -3.50 -4.93 -6.09
CA TYR A 39 -3.27 -3.63 -6.72
C TYR A 39 -1.89 -3.05 -6.34
N LEU A 40 -1.52 -3.10 -5.06
CA LEU A 40 -0.21 -2.62 -4.59
C LEU A 40 0.95 -3.48 -5.12
N GLY A 41 0.71 -4.78 -5.33
CA GLY A 41 1.68 -5.72 -5.90
C GLY A 41 1.83 -5.61 -7.42
N GLY A 42 1.15 -4.67 -8.08
CA GLY A 42 1.30 -4.43 -9.51
C GLY A 42 2.75 -4.12 -9.91
N ARG A 43 3.09 -4.44 -11.16
CA ARG A 43 4.42 -4.15 -11.74
C ARG A 43 4.51 -2.78 -12.42
N GLU A 44 3.37 -2.14 -12.66
CA GLU A 44 3.32 -0.85 -13.33
C GLU A 44 3.92 0.24 -12.44
N SER A 45 4.56 1.25 -13.06
CA SER A 45 5.19 2.36 -12.33
C SER A 45 4.23 3.10 -11.40
N THR A 46 2.96 3.21 -11.78
CA THR A 46 1.90 3.79 -10.96
C THR A 46 1.65 2.97 -9.69
N ASN A 47 1.57 1.63 -9.79
CA ASN A 47 1.36 0.77 -8.63
C ASN A 47 2.54 0.85 -7.66
N ILE A 48 3.77 0.89 -8.18
CA ILE A 48 4.99 1.02 -7.38
C ILE A 48 5.00 2.35 -6.61
N GLN A 49 4.67 3.47 -7.28
CA GLN A 49 4.59 4.78 -6.63
C GLN A 49 3.48 4.84 -5.57
N ILE A 50 2.32 4.23 -5.86
CA ILE A 50 1.22 4.12 -4.87
C ILE A 50 1.65 3.25 -3.69
N LEU A 51 2.38 2.15 -3.91
CA LEU A 51 2.94 1.33 -2.83
C LEU A 51 3.88 2.15 -1.95
N GLN A 52 4.80 2.93 -2.53
CA GLN A 52 5.69 3.81 -1.76
C GLN A 52 4.91 4.83 -0.92
N ALA A 53 3.90 5.47 -1.51
CA ALA A 53 3.01 6.40 -0.80
C ALA A 53 2.19 5.69 0.30
N PHE A 54 1.76 4.45 0.06
CA PHE A 54 1.01 3.63 1.00
C PHE A 54 1.85 3.22 2.21
N VAL A 55 3.09 2.79 1.98
CA VAL A 55 4.02 2.50 3.09
C VAL A 55 4.32 3.78 3.87
N ALA A 56 4.47 4.92 3.19
CA ALA A 56 4.68 6.22 3.83
C ALA A 56 3.49 6.69 4.71
N CYS A 57 2.28 6.17 4.48
CA CYS A 57 1.13 6.40 5.35
C CYS A 57 1.25 5.66 6.71
N HIS A 58 2.14 4.68 6.83
CA HIS A 58 2.36 3.95 8.08
C HIS A 58 3.43 4.63 8.93
N GLN A 59 3.12 4.84 10.21
CA GLN A 59 4.06 5.39 11.18
C GLN A 59 4.77 4.26 11.93
N PHE A 60 6.02 3.99 11.54
CA PHE A 60 6.84 2.91 12.12
C PHE A 60 7.84 3.39 13.20
N ALA A 61 7.89 4.69 13.50
CA ALA A 61 8.78 5.22 14.52
C ALA A 61 8.47 4.62 15.89
N ASN A 62 9.51 4.23 16.65
CA ASN A 62 9.42 3.60 17.97
C ASN A 62 8.74 2.23 17.99
N LEU A 63 8.50 1.60 16.83
CA LEU A 63 8.02 0.23 16.74
C LEU A 63 9.19 -0.70 16.46
N ASN A 64 9.21 -1.87 17.09
CA ASN A 64 10.12 -2.93 16.67
C ASN A 64 9.68 -3.53 15.32
N LEU A 65 10.58 -4.26 14.67
CA LEU A 65 10.35 -4.81 13.34
C LEU A 65 9.07 -5.64 13.25
N VAL A 66 8.81 -6.49 14.26
CA VAL A 66 7.64 -7.36 14.30
C VAL A 66 6.35 -6.56 14.45
N GLN A 67 6.36 -5.50 15.27
CA GLN A 67 5.23 -4.59 15.46
C GLN A 67 4.91 -3.84 14.16
N ALA A 68 5.93 -3.24 13.53
CA ALA A 68 5.77 -2.54 12.26
C ALA A 68 5.26 -3.47 11.16
N LEU A 69 5.81 -4.68 11.07
CA LEU A 69 5.40 -5.69 10.09
C LEU A 69 3.95 -6.14 10.33
N ARG A 70 3.55 -6.35 11.60
CA ARG A 70 2.16 -6.69 11.93
C ARG A 70 1.20 -5.58 11.53
N GLN A 71 1.58 -4.32 11.74
CA GLN A 71 0.76 -3.16 11.34
C GLN A 71 0.66 -3.08 9.81
N PHE A 72 1.77 -3.23 9.09
CA PHE A 72 1.80 -3.21 7.64
C PHE A 72 0.92 -4.30 7.02
N LEU A 73 1.04 -5.54 7.52
CA LEU A 73 0.26 -6.69 7.06
C LEU A 73 -1.20 -6.69 7.54
N TRP A 74 -1.58 -5.77 8.44
CA TRP A 74 -2.97 -5.61 8.84
C TRP A 74 -3.79 -4.87 7.78
N SER A 75 -3.14 -3.97 7.03
CA SER A 75 -3.76 -3.06 6.07
C SER A 75 -4.16 -3.75 4.75
N PHE A 76 -3.54 -4.88 4.41
CA PHE A 76 -3.83 -5.63 3.18
C PHE A 76 -3.55 -7.13 3.36
N ARG A 77 -3.94 -7.97 2.41
CA ARG A 77 -3.52 -9.38 2.36
C ARG A 77 -2.36 -9.53 1.39
N LEU A 78 -1.27 -10.17 1.83
CA LEU A 78 -0.14 -10.46 0.97
C LEU A 78 -0.59 -11.30 -0.24
N PRO A 79 -0.20 -10.91 -1.45
CA PRO A 79 -0.39 -11.74 -2.63
C PRO A 79 0.44 -13.03 -2.54
N GLY A 80 0.03 -14.06 -3.29
CA GLY A 80 0.72 -15.36 -3.31
C GLY A 80 1.97 -15.39 -4.20
N GLU A 81 2.09 -14.46 -5.15
CA GLU A 81 3.21 -14.45 -6.08
C GLU A 81 4.48 -13.87 -5.43
N ALA A 82 5.56 -14.67 -5.41
CA ALA A 82 6.83 -14.30 -4.76
C ALA A 82 7.36 -12.92 -5.17
N GLN A 83 7.26 -12.56 -6.46
CA GLN A 83 7.72 -11.26 -6.96
C GLN A 83 6.93 -10.07 -6.39
N LYS A 84 5.63 -10.25 -6.11
CA LYS A 84 4.81 -9.20 -5.51
C LYS A 84 5.14 -9.04 -4.02
N ILE A 85 5.35 -10.16 -3.32
CA ILE A 85 5.77 -10.18 -1.91
C ILE A 85 7.11 -9.45 -1.77
N ASP A 86 8.08 -9.78 -2.62
CA ASP A 86 9.43 -9.19 -2.59
C ASP A 86 9.39 -7.65 -2.69
N ARG A 87 8.65 -7.10 -3.67
CA ARG A 87 8.48 -5.65 -3.82
C ARG A 87 7.82 -4.99 -2.59
N MET A 88 6.81 -5.64 -2.01
CA MET A 88 6.14 -5.11 -0.82
C MET A 88 7.07 -5.11 0.39
N MET A 89 7.85 -6.17 0.55
CA MET A 89 8.81 -6.32 1.64
C MET A 89 9.97 -5.34 1.49
N GLU A 90 10.46 -5.09 0.27
CA GLU A 90 11.48 -4.09 -0.03
C GLU A 90 10.98 -2.67 0.30
N ALA A 91 9.76 -2.32 -0.12
CA ALA A 91 9.17 -1.03 0.20
C ALA A 91 8.98 -0.83 1.71
N PHE A 92 8.52 -1.88 2.41
CA PHE A 92 8.42 -1.89 3.87
C PHE A 92 9.78 -1.69 4.55
N ALA A 93 10.80 -2.46 4.16
CA ALA A 93 12.12 -2.40 4.77
C ALA A 93 12.76 -1.02 4.58
N ASN A 94 12.71 -0.47 3.36
CA ASN A 94 13.22 0.86 3.05
C ASN A 94 12.57 1.94 3.92
N TRP A 95 11.24 1.89 4.11
CA TRP A 95 10.54 2.84 4.95
C TRP A 95 10.81 2.64 6.44
N TYR A 96 10.81 1.38 6.91
CA TYR A 96 11.09 1.05 8.31
C TYR A 96 12.48 1.56 8.75
N CYS A 97 13.52 1.32 7.95
CA CYS A 97 14.87 1.83 8.20
C CYS A 97 14.92 3.36 8.18
N LYS A 98 14.14 4.01 7.31
CA LYS A 98 14.05 5.48 7.26
C LYS A 98 13.37 6.06 8.51
N CYS A 99 12.39 5.36 9.09
CA CYS A 99 11.72 5.77 10.33
C CYS A 99 12.52 5.43 11.59
N ASN A 100 13.44 4.46 11.53
CA ASN A 100 14.24 3.97 12.64
C ASN A 100 15.72 3.87 12.21
N PRO A 101 16.44 5.02 12.16
CA PRO A 101 17.85 5.07 11.77
C PRO A 101 18.80 4.42 12.79
#